data_AF-A0A380JUE3-F1
#
_entry.id   AF-A0A380JUE3-F1
#
_cell.length_a   1.000
_cell.length_b   1.000
_cell.length_c   1.000
_cell.angle_alpha   90.00
_cell.angle_beta   90.00
_cell.angle_gamma   90.00
#
_symmetry.space_group_name_H-M   'P 1'
#
loop_
_entity.id
_entity.type
_entity.pdbx_description
1 polymer ?
#
loop_
_entity_poly.entity_id
_entity_poly.type
_entity_poly.pdbx_seq_one_letter_code
_entity_poly.pdbx_strand_id
1 'polypeptide(L)'
;MLFYFVESFLIVELKEIVNDYELNFCGKRCKVETNFKHLPEFMILFDIRDLYHLLGIHKLKTKYRATNWVEAVKADVFLLSNYSKHPNFREVLPRVGNYNFLYEIFYQFRVNICILDKDLTKNTMKLSVVFYKDNKKKLVVVGLKRDETGVFRPATLHESRNNPYKRIRHTAIKSITWI
;
A
#
# COMPACT_ATOMS: atom_id res chain seq x y z
N MET A 1 4.65 4.83 -22.75
CA MET A 1 4.35 3.95 -21.60
C MET A 1 2.83 3.90 -21.46
N LEU A 2 2.21 2.80 -21.85
CA LEU A 2 0.75 2.65 -21.83
C LEU A 2 0.31 2.27 -20.42
N PHE A 3 -0.34 3.21 -19.73
CA PHE A 3 -1.05 2.92 -18.49
C PHE A 3 -2.41 2.31 -18.85
N TYR A 4 -2.64 1.06 -18.49
CA TYR A 4 -3.97 0.44 -18.58
C TYR A 4 -4.87 1.03 -17.50
N PHE A 5 -5.75 1.95 -17.91
CA PHE A 5 -6.83 2.47 -17.08
C PHE A 5 -7.98 1.47 -17.15
N VAL A 6 -8.12 0.61 -16.13
CA VAL A 6 -9.24 -0.35 -16.05
C VAL A 6 -10.43 0.34 -15.38
N GLU A 7 -11.37 0.79 -16.21
CA GLU A 7 -12.72 1.15 -15.76
C GLU A 7 -13.63 -0.09 -15.75
N SER A 8 -14.40 -0.20 -14.67
CA SER A 8 -15.44 -1.21 -14.35
C SER A 8 -14.98 -2.49 -13.60
N PHE A 9 -15.74 -2.79 -12.54
CA PHE A 9 -15.50 -3.79 -11.50
C PHE A 9 -15.71 -5.23 -12.02
N LEU A 10 -14.65 -6.03 -12.13
CA LEU A 10 -14.35 -7.21 -11.29
C LEU A 10 -13.21 -8.01 -11.96
N ILE A 11 -12.20 -8.32 -11.14
CA ILE A 11 -11.02 -9.14 -11.47
C ILE A 11 -9.98 -8.38 -12.31
N VAL A 12 -9.26 -7.45 -11.67
CA VAL A 12 -7.82 -7.41 -11.98
C VAL A 12 -7.29 -8.73 -11.46
N GLU A 13 -6.66 -9.53 -12.32
CA GLU A 13 -6.16 -10.82 -11.88
C GLU A 13 -5.06 -10.58 -10.84
N LEU A 14 -5.11 -11.32 -9.74
CA LEU A 14 -4.10 -11.20 -8.68
C LEU A 14 -2.68 -11.40 -9.24
N LYS A 15 -2.55 -12.20 -10.30
CA LYS A 15 -1.33 -12.43 -11.06
C LYS A 15 -0.86 -11.18 -11.80
N GLU A 16 -1.76 -10.39 -12.38
CA GLU A 16 -1.43 -9.10 -13.00
C GLU A 16 -0.90 -8.12 -11.97
N ILE A 17 -1.54 -8.02 -10.79
CA ILE A 17 -1.05 -7.15 -9.69
C ILE A 17 0.34 -7.59 -9.24
N VAL A 18 0.58 -8.90 -9.10
CA VAL A 18 1.90 -9.43 -8.73
C VAL A 18 2.95 -9.05 -9.78
N ASN A 19 2.68 -9.32 -11.06
CA ASN A 19 3.62 -9.02 -12.14
C ASN A 19 3.89 -7.52 -12.26
N ASP A 20 2.83 -6.70 -12.16
CA ASP A 20 2.92 -5.25 -12.19
C ASP A 20 3.75 -4.73 -11.00
N TYR A 21 3.49 -5.22 -9.78
CA TYR A 21 4.24 -4.80 -8.61
C TYR A 21 5.72 -5.17 -8.70
N GLU A 22 6.03 -6.37 -9.21
CA GLU A 22 7.42 -6.78 -9.45
C GLU A 22 8.12 -5.87 -10.46
N LEU A 23 7.46 -5.56 -11.57
CA LEU A 23 8.03 -4.74 -12.63
C LEU A 23 8.20 -3.27 -12.20
N ASN A 24 7.20 -2.74 -11.49
CA ASN A 24 7.08 -1.31 -11.25
C ASN A 24 7.53 -0.87 -9.86
N PHE A 25 7.53 -1.73 -8.85
CA PHE A 25 7.90 -1.35 -7.48
C PHE A 25 9.05 -2.19 -6.91
N CYS A 26 9.00 -3.53 -7.03
CA CYS A 26 9.91 -4.41 -6.33
C CYS A 26 11.39 -4.11 -6.60
N GLY A 27 12.19 -4.06 -5.54
CA GLY A 27 13.63 -3.78 -5.59
C GLY A 27 13.96 -2.30 -5.83
N LYS A 28 12.99 -1.47 -6.20
CA LYS A 28 13.20 -0.05 -6.44
C LYS A 28 13.10 0.76 -5.15
N ARG A 29 13.70 1.94 -5.21
CA ARG A 29 13.68 2.91 -4.11
C ARG A 29 13.11 4.23 -4.60
N CYS A 30 12.41 4.93 -3.72
CA CYS A 30 12.09 6.33 -3.95
C CYS A 30 12.42 7.17 -2.73
N LYS A 31 12.90 8.38 -2.99
CA LYS A 31 13.13 9.42 -2.00
C LYS A 31 11.90 10.31 -1.94
N VAL A 32 11.39 10.55 -0.74
CA VAL A 32 10.30 11.48 -0.49
C VAL A 32 10.85 12.68 0.25
N GLU A 33 10.68 13.88 -0.29
CA GLU A 33 11.08 15.12 0.36
C GLU A 33 9.87 15.79 0.99
N THR A 34 10.02 16.33 2.21
CA THR A 34 8.92 16.96 2.96
C THR A 34 9.24 18.38 3.40
N ASN A 35 8.24 19.09 3.91
CA ASN A 35 8.42 20.38 4.57
C ASN A 35 8.73 20.27 6.08
N PHE A 36 8.86 19.07 6.64
CA PHE A 36 9.09 18.89 8.06
C PHE A 36 10.59 18.83 8.40
N LYS A 37 11.07 19.78 9.21
CA LYS A 37 12.50 19.95 9.53
C LYS A 37 13.18 18.71 10.13
N HIS A 38 12.47 17.89 10.91
CA HIS A 38 13.05 16.70 11.54
C HIS A 38 12.94 15.42 10.69
N LEU A 39 12.25 15.49 9.55
CA LEU A 39 12.25 14.43 8.53
C LEU A 39 12.19 15.09 7.14
N PRO A 40 13.22 15.86 6.75
CA PRO A 40 13.21 16.64 5.52
C PRO A 40 13.17 15.73 4.29
N GLU A 41 13.70 14.52 4.41
CA GLU A 41 13.58 13.47 3.42
C GLU A 41 13.55 12.09 4.09
N PHE A 42 13.00 11.11 3.38
CA PHE A 42 13.11 9.70 3.76
C PHE A 42 13.09 8.78 2.53
N MET A 43 13.72 7.62 2.68
CA MET A 43 13.83 6.61 1.63
C MET A 43 12.80 5.51 1.82
N ILE A 44 12.09 5.16 0.76
CA ILE A 44 11.19 4.02 0.71
C ILE A 44 11.83 2.93 -0.14
N LEU A 45 11.82 1.69 0.36
CA LEU A 45 12.21 0.49 -0.38
C LEU A 45 11.01 -0.44 -0.50
N PHE A 46 10.73 -0.89 -1.71
CA PHE A 46 9.65 -1.83 -2.00
C PHE A 46 10.22 -3.23 -2.18
N ASP A 47 9.67 -4.20 -1.45
CA ASP A 47 9.99 -5.62 -1.56
C ASP A 47 8.74 -6.40 -1.95
N ILE A 48 8.90 -7.44 -2.77
CA ILE A 48 7.78 -8.25 -3.21
C ILE A 48 6.94 -8.83 -2.05
N ARG A 49 7.57 -9.09 -0.89
CA ARG A 49 6.91 -9.58 0.32
C ARG A 49 5.98 -8.55 0.95
N ASP A 50 6.19 -7.26 0.70
CA ASP A 50 5.33 -6.18 1.19
C ASP A 50 3.91 -6.33 0.60
N LEU A 51 3.81 -6.78 -0.66
CA LEU A 51 2.54 -6.95 -1.37
C LEU A 51 1.58 -7.92 -0.64
N TYR A 52 2.11 -8.97 -0.01
CA TYR A 52 1.32 -9.92 0.78
C TYR A 52 0.58 -9.23 1.95
N HIS A 53 1.22 -8.23 2.57
CA HIS A 53 0.63 -7.45 3.66
C HIS A 53 -0.26 -6.32 3.15
N LEU A 54 0.17 -5.63 2.08
CA LEU A 54 -0.62 -4.59 1.42
C LEU A 54 -1.99 -5.13 0.99
N LEU A 55 -2.01 -6.23 0.25
CA LEU A 55 -3.23 -6.88 -0.21
C LEU A 55 -4.01 -7.60 0.91
N GLY A 56 -3.43 -7.71 2.11
CA GLY A 56 -4.10 -8.31 3.28
C GLY A 56 -4.22 -9.83 3.22
N ILE A 57 -3.43 -10.51 2.38
CA ILE A 57 -3.51 -11.96 2.17
C ILE A 57 -3.32 -12.75 3.47
N HIS A 58 -2.45 -12.27 4.36
CA HIS A 58 -2.25 -12.83 5.71
C HIS A 58 -3.55 -12.99 6.51
N LYS A 59 -4.58 -12.18 6.23
CA LYS A 59 -5.88 -12.23 6.92
C LYS A 59 -6.70 -13.47 6.54
N LEU A 60 -6.42 -14.10 5.42
CA LEU A 60 -7.08 -15.34 4.99
C LEU A 60 -6.55 -16.56 5.75
N LYS A 61 -5.52 -16.41 6.60
CA LYS A 61 -4.95 -17.48 7.46
C LYS A 61 -4.67 -18.78 6.71
N THR A 62 -4.19 -18.65 5.46
CA THR A 62 -3.87 -19.79 4.61
C THR A 62 -2.52 -20.41 4.99
N LYS A 63 -2.16 -21.52 4.32
CA LYS A 63 -0.82 -22.11 4.44
C LYS A 63 0.29 -21.22 3.86
N TYR A 64 -0.05 -20.28 2.98
CA TYR A 64 0.93 -19.43 2.31
C TYR A 64 1.46 -18.33 3.23
N ARG A 65 2.69 -17.92 2.98
CA ARG A 65 3.42 -16.85 3.69
C ARG A 65 3.92 -15.84 2.67
N ALA A 66 4.35 -14.67 3.13
CA ALA A 66 4.89 -13.63 2.26
C ALA A 66 6.04 -14.13 1.37
N THR A 67 6.80 -15.12 1.85
CA THR A 67 7.95 -15.71 1.16
C THR A 67 7.61 -16.67 0.01
N ASN A 68 6.42 -17.27 -0.02
CA ASN A 68 6.05 -18.28 -1.03
C ASN A 68 4.71 -18.02 -1.74
N TRP A 69 3.94 -17.04 -1.27
CA TRP A 69 2.62 -16.76 -1.84
C TRP A 69 2.70 -16.25 -3.28
N VAL A 70 3.73 -15.45 -3.60
CA VAL A 70 3.94 -14.86 -4.92
C VAL A 70 4.13 -15.95 -5.98
N GLU A 71 4.99 -16.94 -5.70
CA GLU A 71 5.22 -18.09 -6.56
C GLU A 71 3.93 -18.90 -6.74
N ALA A 72 3.16 -19.09 -5.67
CA ALA A 72 1.87 -19.79 -5.74
C ALA A 72 0.84 -19.05 -6.60
N VAL A 73 0.82 -17.72 -6.60
CA VAL A 73 -0.03 -16.92 -7.51
C VAL A 73 0.43 -17.08 -8.95
N LYS A 74 1.73 -16.99 -9.21
CA LYS A 74 2.29 -17.10 -10.57
C LYS A 74 2.06 -18.48 -11.20
N ALA A 75 2.12 -19.53 -10.38
CA ALA A 75 1.86 -20.90 -10.77
C ALA A 75 0.36 -21.28 -10.76
N ASP A 76 -0.54 -20.31 -10.55
CA ASP A 76 -2.00 -20.50 -10.49
C ASP A 76 -2.47 -21.48 -9.40
N VAL A 77 -1.60 -21.78 -8.42
CA VAL A 77 -1.88 -22.63 -7.25
C VAL A 77 -2.64 -21.84 -6.17
N PHE A 78 -2.44 -20.52 -6.11
CA PHE A 78 -3.24 -19.62 -5.28
C PHE A 78 -4.21 -18.81 -6.15
N LEU A 79 -5.50 -19.09 -6.01
CA LEU A 79 -6.57 -18.30 -6.62
C LEU A 79 -7.38 -17.61 -5.51
N LEU A 80 -7.50 -16.29 -5.58
CA LEU A 80 -8.22 -15.51 -4.56
C LEU A 80 -9.71 -15.90 -4.51
N SER A 81 -10.31 -16.24 -5.65
CA SER A 81 -11.71 -16.68 -5.78
C SER A 81 -12.04 -17.90 -4.89
N ASN A 82 -11.07 -18.79 -4.65
CA ASN A 82 -11.24 -19.96 -3.78
C ASN A 82 -11.52 -19.59 -2.32
N TYR A 83 -11.24 -18.34 -1.93
CA TYR A 83 -11.46 -17.83 -0.57
C TYR A 83 -12.69 -16.94 -0.45
N SER A 84 -13.55 -16.88 -1.46
CA SER A 84 -14.75 -16.02 -1.48
C SER A 84 -15.68 -16.20 -0.27
N LYS A 85 -15.73 -17.41 0.30
CA LYS A 85 -16.51 -17.73 1.50
C LYS A 85 -15.77 -17.48 2.83
N HIS A 86 -14.48 -17.12 2.80
CA HIS A 86 -13.70 -16.88 4.00
C HIS A 86 -14.18 -15.61 4.72
N PRO A 87 -14.33 -15.59 6.06
CA PRO A 87 -14.87 -14.43 6.79
C PRO A 87 -14.15 -13.10 6.50
N ASN A 88 -12.82 -13.17 6.37
CA ASN A 88 -11.99 -12.00 6.09
C ASN A 88 -11.85 -11.65 4.59
N PHE A 89 -12.52 -12.37 3.69
CA PHE A 89 -12.44 -12.10 2.25
C PHE A 89 -12.90 -10.68 1.90
N ARG A 90 -13.95 -10.21 2.57
CA ARG A 90 -14.48 -8.85 2.41
C ARG A 90 -13.51 -7.75 2.84
N GLU A 91 -12.50 -8.08 3.64
CA GLU A 91 -11.44 -7.12 4.00
C GLU A 91 -10.26 -7.14 3.02
N VAL A 92 -10.08 -8.23 2.27
CA VAL A 92 -9.01 -8.39 1.28
C VAL A 92 -9.40 -7.74 -0.04
N LEU A 93 -10.64 -7.98 -0.50
CA LEU A 93 -11.11 -7.50 -1.80
C LEU A 93 -10.93 -5.99 -2.01
N PRO A 94 -11.24 -5.11 -1.03
CA PRO A 94 -11.01 -3.68 -1.20
C PRO A 94 -9.53 -3.31 -1.27
N ARG A 95 -8.63 -4.08 -0.65
CA ARG A 95 -7.18 -3.82 -0.73
C ARG A 95 -6.66 -4.10 -2.13
N VAL A 96 -7.10 -5.22 -2.71
CA VAL A 96 -6.83 -5.58 -4.11
C VAL A 96 -7.38 -4.51 -5.05
N GLY A 97 -8.65 -4.10 -4.88
CA GLY A 97 -9.27 -3.08 -5.72
C GLY A 97 -8.66 -1.66 -5.58
N ASN A 98 -7.90 -1.39 -4.52
CA ASN A 98 -7.24 -0.11 -4.30
C ASN A 98 -5.73 -0.15 -4.58
N TYR A 99 -5.21 -1.20 -5.21
CA TYR A 99 -3.79 -1.32 -5.57
C TYR A 99 -3.24 -0.08 -6.28
N ASN A 100 -4.03 0.49 -7.21
CA ASN A 100 -3.67 1.70 -7.96
C ASN A 100 -3.36 2.93 -7.09
N PHE A 101 -3.76 2.93 -5.81
CA PHE A 101 -3.41 4.02 -4.91
C PHE A 101 -1.89 4.15 -4.70
N LEU A 102 -1.11 3.08 -4.87
CA LEU A 102 0.35 3.17 -4.89
C LEU A 102 0.85 4.03 -6.05
N TYR A 103 0.29 3.87 -7.25
CA TYR A 103 0.64 4.69 -8.41
C TYR A 103 0.27 6.16 -8.22
N GLU A 104 -0.91 6.40 -7.66
CA GLU A 104 -1.38 7.76 -7.37
C GLU A 104 -0.42 8.49 -6.43
N ILE A 105 0.14 7.79 -5.43
CA ILE A 105 1.15 8.36 -4.53
C ILE A 105 2.49 8.50 -5.27
N PHE A 106 3.08 7.39 -5.71
CA PHE A 106 4.51 7.33 -6.01
C PHE A 106 4.89 7.64 -7.46
N TYR A 107 3.96 7.52 -8.41
CA TYR A 107 4.23 7.77 -9.84
C TYR A 107 3.52 9.01 -10.37
N GLN A 108 2.31 9.28 -9.87
CA GLN A 108 1.46 10.37 -10.39
C GLN A 108 1.45 11.60 -9.47
N PHE A 109 1.99 11.49 -8.26
CA PHE A 109 2.05 12.56 -7.28
C PHE A 109 0.68 13.22 -6.99
N ARG A 110 -0.41 12.44 -7.06
CA ARG A 110 -1.78 12.88 -6.77
C ARG A 110 -2.03 13.08 -5.27
N VAL A 111 -1.12 12.60 -4.43
CA VAL A 111 -1.13 12.78 -2.99
C VAL A 111 0.09 13.61 -2.60
N ASN A 112 -0.13 14.85 -2.18
CA ASN A 112 0.91 15.81 -1.83
C ASN A 112 1.04 16.03 -0.31
N ILE A 113 0.37 15.21 0.49
CA ILE A 113 0.44 15.25 1.95
C ILE A 113 0.63 13.85 2.53
N CYS A 114 1.29 13.78 3.68
CA CYS A 114 1.37 12.60 4.52
C CYS A 114 1.20 12.95 6.00
N ILE A 115 0.98 11.94 6.83
CA ILE A 115 0.94 12.07 8.28
C ILE A 115 2.14 11.31 8.84
N LEU A 116 2.84 11.93 9.78
CA LEU A 116 3.97 11.32 10.46
C LEU A 116 3.52 10.67 11.77
N ASP A 117 4.25 9.68 12.25
CA ASP A 117 3.95 8.97 13.51
C ASP A 117 3.66 9.89 14.70
N LYS A 118 4.45 10.95 14.87
CA LYS A 118 4.28 11.95 15.94
C LYS A 118 2.90 12.62 15.95
N ASP A 119 2.21 12.65 14.82
CA ASP A 119 0.90 13.27 14.67
C ASP A 119 -0.24 12.23 14.76
N LEU A 120 0.06 10.93 14.75
CA LEU A 120 -0.94 9.86 14.87
C LEU A 120 -1.43 9.71 16.31
N THR A 121 -2.71 10.02 16.55
CA THR A 121 -3.34 9.87 17.88
C THR A 121 -3.55 8.41 18.30
N LYS A 122 -3.76 7.50 17.34
CA LYS A 122 -3.84 6.05 17.54
C LYS A 122 -3.00 5.36 16.48
N ASN A 123 -1.96 4.64 16.92
CA ASN A 123 -1.00 4.00 16.02
C ASN A 123 -0.75 2.52 16.40
N THR A 124 -1.81 1.72 16.45
CA THR A 124 -1.75 0.30 16.83
C THR A 124 -0.86 -0.52 15.89
N MET A 125 -0.76 -0.12 14.62
CA MET A 125 0.08 -0.79 13.64
C MET A 125 1.54 -0.35 13.70
N LYS A 126 1.91 0.66 14.51
CA LYS A 126 3.24 1.27 14.58
C LYS A 126 3.73 1.77 13.22
N LEU A 127 2.87 2.50 12.50
CA LEU A 127 3.18 3.15 11.22
C LEU A 127 4.00 4.41 11.46
N SER A 128 4.97 4.66 10.59
CA SER A 128 5.84 5.85 10.64
C SER A 128 5.36 6.95 9.70
N VAL A 129 4.76 6.58 8.56
CA VAL A 129 4.18 7.50 7.57
C VAL A 129 2.86 6.94 7.10
N VAL A 130 1.86 7.82 6.92
CA VAL A 130 0.55 7.47 6.37
C VAL A 130 0.20 8.39 5.22
N PHE A 131 -0.15 7.79 4.09
CA PHE A 131 -0.81 8.45 2.95
C PHE A 131 -2.26 8.03 2.92
N TYR A 132 -3.15 8.94 2.56
CA TYR A 132 -4.56 8.61 2.41
C TYR A 132 -5.23 9.44 1.32
N LYS A 133 -6.37 8.94 0.84
CA LYS A 133 -7.32 9.70 0.02
C LYS A 133 -8.75 9.39 0.43
N ASP A 134 -9.65 10.35 0.24
CA ASP A 134 -11.09 10.12 0.32
C ASP A 134 -11.58 9.54 -1.02
N ASN A 135 -12.34 8.45 -0.97
CA ASN A 135 -12.93 7.78 -2.13
C ASN A 135 -14.40 7.41 -1.82
N LYS A 136 -15.35 8.17 -2.40
CA LYS A 136 -16.80 7.88 -2.39
C LYS A 136 -17.32 7.35 -1.03
N LYS A 137 -17.04 8.09 0.06
CA LYS A 137 -17.38 7.81 1.48
C LYS A 137 -16.46 6.84 2.25
N LYS A 138 -15.35 6.41 1.66
CA LYS A 138 -14.33 5.62 2.34
C LYS A 138 -13.00 6.34 2.30
N LEU A 139 -12.19 6.08 3.31
CA LEU A 139 -10.79 6.49 3.37
C LEU A 139 -9.93 5.33 2.89
N VAL A 140 -9.13 5.53 1.83
CA VAL A 140 -8.11 4.55 1.41
C VAL A 140 -6.79 4.98 1.99
N VAL A 141 -6.07 4.05 2.64
CA VAL A 141 -4.88 4.34 3.44
C VAL A 141 -3.73 3.44 3.02
N VAL A 142 -2.57 4.03 2.74
CA VAL A 142 -1.28 3.33 2.65
C VAL A 142 -0.43 3.74 3.83
N GLY A 143 0.02 2.76 4.61
CA GLY A 143 0.89 2.98 5.76
C GLY A 143 2.28 2.40 5.53
N LEU A 144 3.31 3.15 5.89
CA LEU A 144 4.70 2.72 5.89
C LEU A 144 5.21 2.47 7.31
N LYS A 145 6.15 1.56 7.47
CA LYS A 145 6.95 1.38 8.69
C LYS A 145 8.39 1.74 8.42
N ARG A 146 9.02 2.40 9.39
CA ARG A 146 10.48 2.57 9.42
C ARG A 146 11.12 1.35 10.07
N ASP A 147 12.10 0.77 9.39
CA ASP A 147 12.93 -0.29 9.97
C ASP A 147 14.10 0.30 10.78
N GLU A 148 14.87 -0.59 11.43
CA GLU A 148 16.00 -0.21 12.30
C GLU A 148 17.13 0.48 11.53
N THR A 149 17.23 0.24 10.21
CA THR A 149 18.21 0.91 9.34
C THR A 149 17.74 2.31 8.92
N GLY A 150 16.52 2.68 9.29
CA GLY A 150 15.91 3.96 8.97
C GLY A 150 15.18 3.99 7.62
N VAL A 151 15.12 2.87 6.90
CA VAL A 151 14.42 2.73 5.62
C VAL A 151 12.93 2.50 5.85
N PHE A 152 12.09 3.10 5.00
CA PHE A 152 10.64 2.96 5.08
C PHE A 152 10.15 1.87 4.13
N ARG A 153 9.20 1.06 4.58
CA ARG A 153 8.62 -0.04 3.81
C ARG A 153 7.09 0.00 3.85
N PRO A 154 6.41 -0.25 2.72
CA PRO A 154 4.95 -0.41 2.72
C PRO A 154 4.51 -1.55 3.65
N ALA A 155 3.57 -1.27 4.54
CA ALA A 155 3.14 -2.22 5.56
C ALA A 155 1.64 -2.53 5.52
N THR A 156 0.82 -1.62 5.00
CA THR A 156 -0.63 -1.83 4.90
C THR A 156 -1.26 -0.97 3.82
N LEU A 157 -2.24 -1.54 3.12
CA LEU A 157 -3.19 -0.83 2.26
C LEU A 157 -4.58 -1.23 2.74
N HIS A 158 -5.44 -0.29 3.14
CA HIS A 158 -6.77 -0.64 3.62
C HIS A 158 -7.80 0.48 3.46
N GLU A 159 -9.07 0.12 3.57
CA GLU A 159 -10.17 1.08 3.65
C GLU A 159 -10.64 1.26 5.10
N SER A 160 -11.04 2.49 5.44
CA SER A 160 -11.78 2.82 6.66
C SER A 160 -13.04 3.60 6.28
N ARG A 161 -14.12 3.43 7.05
CA ARG A 161 -15.36 4.23 6.85
C ARG A 161 -15.21 5.65 7.40
N ASN A 162 -14.37 5.82 8.41
CA ASN A 162 -14.14 7.09 9.06
C ASN A 162 -12.76 7.61 8.68
N ASN A 163 -12.64 8.94 8.58
CA ASN A 163 -11.36 9.60 8.38
C ASN A 163 -10.84 10.15 9.72
N PRO A 164 -10.04 9.37 10.50
CA PRO A 164 -9.45 9.87 11.74
C PRO A 164 -8.38 10.94 11.51
N TYR A 165 -7.95 11.13 10.26
CA TYR A 165 -6.85 11.99 9.88
C TYR A 165 -7.28 13.41 9.49
N LYS A 166 -8.60 13.66 9.35
CA LYS A 166 -9.15 14.94 8.88
C LYS A 166 -8.73 16.14 9.74
N ARG A 167 -8.48 15.93 11.03
CA ARG A 167 -8.07 16.98 12.00
C ARG A 167 -6.65 16.78 12.52
N ILE A 168 -5.89 15.88 11.91
CA ILE A 168 -4.49 15.64 12.27
C ILE A 168 -3.61 16.55 11.42
N ARG A 169 -2.50 17.01 11.98
CA ARG A 169 -1.52 17.81 11.25
C ARG A 169 -0.97 17.02 10.05
N HIS A 170 -1.03 17.62 8.88
CA HIS A 170 -0.44 17.09 7.66
C HIS A 170 0.97 17.66 7.44
N THR A 171 1.85 16.81 6.91
CA THR A 171 3.16 17.18 6.40
C THR A 171 3.07 17.25 4.89
N ALA A 172 3.52 18.35 4.30
CA ALA A 172 3.50 18.52 2.85
C ALA A 172 4.67 17.76 2.23
N ILE A 173 4.38 17.03 1.16
CA ILE A 173 5.36 16.37 0.32
C ILE A 173 5.75 17.36 -0.78
N LYS A 174 7.06 17.58 -0.92
CA LYS A 174 7.62 18.47 -1.93
C LYS A 174 7.90 17.73 -3.23
N SER A 175 8.43 16.52 -3.14
CA SER A 175 8.79 15.69 -4.29
C SER A 175 8.79 14.21 -3.91
N ILE A 176 8.63 13.37 -4.92
CA ILE A 176 8.92 11.93 -4.85
C ILE A 176 9.79 11.60 -6.06
N THR A 177 10.98 11.07 -5.83
CA THR A 177 11.96 10.77 -6.88
C THR A 177 12.36 9.30 -6.80
N TRP A 178 12.16 8.55 -7.88
CA TRP A 178 12.66 7.18 -8.02
C TRP A 178 14.18 7.20 -8.26
N ILE A 179 14.91 6.31 -7.59
CA ILE A 179 16.37 6.18 -7.65
C ILE A 179 16.74 4.80 -8.20
#